data_AF-A0A3M7H6S8-F1
#
_entry.id   AF-A0A3M7H6S8-F1
#
_cell.length_a   1.000
_cell.length_b   1.000
_cell.length_c   1.000
_cell.angle_alpha   90.00
_cell.angle_beta   90.00
_cell.angle_gamma   90.00
#
_symmetry.space_group_name_H-M   'P 1'
#
loop_
_entity.id
_entity.type
_entity.pdbx_description
1 polymer ?
#
loop_
_entity_poly.entity_id
_entity_poly.type
_entity_poly.pdbx_seq_one_letter_code
_entity_poly.pdbx_strand_id
1 'polypeptide(L)'
;MSPSLSPSTSPTQTQTHPQPQPKSALRTHLKTHLLAPIPEQDLASQSQRAQQTILQRLPAWQQASRVSIYLSMPSGEARTEELVRAALGEGKVVFVPVLCRQHDEEVGGGEGSAKQRARHPGGSGAGGGTVEAGGSGTADLELEQQPKKKKKRNMRMEMLRLHSLQEFERLERDSWGIPSLSPASLAGRENARGGVGPEGLPSPSPPVEQEGSEGEVESGGQGAEGNVVDGLGLDLIVVPGVAFDREMARMGHGAGFYDGFLTRLVMEGRCKKPFLVGLCLAEQVLEPGRILMEEWDWRVDAVARGDGRLLTTDGGT
;
A
#
# COMPACT_ATOMS: atom_id res chain seq x y z
N MET A 1 67.29 28.35 27.67
CA MET A 1 66.84 27.16 26.92
C MET A 1 65.37 26.98 27.23
N SER A 2 64.50 27.33 26.29
CA SER A 2 63.04 27.17 26.41
C SER A 2 62.65 25.80 25.87
N PRO A 3 61.76 25.04 26.53
CA PRO A 3 60.97 24.02 25.86
C PRO A 3 59.55 24.54 25.61
N SER A 4 59.18 24.47 24.34
CA SER A 4 57.87 24.77 23.76
C SER A 4 56.80 23.79 24.29
N LEU A 5 55.70 24.33 24.82
CA LEU A 5 54.46 23.56 25.05
C LEU A 5 53.67 23.47 23.75
N SER A 6 53.56 22.26 23.19
CA SER A 6 52.63 21.95 22.12
C SER A 6 51.27 21.53 22.71
N PRO A 7 50.14 22.13 22.31
CA PRO A 7 48.84 21.61 22.68
C PRO A 7 48.54 20.34 21.85
N SER A 8 48.32 19.23 22.55
CA SER A 8 47.74 18.02 21.96
C SER A 8 46.27 18.26 21.66
N THR A 9 45.93 18.56 20.41
CA THR A 9 44.56 18.51 19.92
C THR A 9 44.24 17.07 19.52
N SER A 10 43.49 16.37 20.36
CA SER A 10 42.81 15.14 19.94
C SER A 10 41.74 15.48 18.88
N PRO A 11 41.60 14.71 17.80
CA PRO A 11 40.53 14.96 16.84
C PRO A 11 39.19 14.61 17.49
N THR A 12 38.36 15.64 17.67
CA THR A 12 36.92 15.50 17.94
C THR A 12 36.35 14.60 16.86
N GLN A 13 35.96 13.37 17.21
CA GLN A 13 35.11 12.56 16.36
C GLN A 13 33.77 13.28 16.25
N THR A 14 33.59 14.01 15.17
CA THR A 14 32.30 14.56 14.78
C THR A 14 31.37 13.37 14.58
N GLN A 15 30.50 13.11 15.56
CA GLN A 15 29.34 12.24 15.33
C GLN A 15 28.49 12.94 14.28
N THR A 16 28.69 12.57 13.02
CA THR A 16 27.87 13.03 11.91
C THR A 16 26.53 12.31 12.04
N HIS A 17 25.58 12.93 12.74
CA HIS A 17 24.18 12.54 12.61
C HIS A 17 23.84 12.61 11.11
N PRO A 18 23.43 11.49 10.49
CA PRO A 18 23.18 11.49 9.06
C PRO A 18 22.06 12.48 8.74
N GLN A 19 22.34 13.41 7.83
CA GLN A 19 21.36 14.37 7.36
C GLN A 19 20.13 13.63 6.79
N PRO A 20 18.90 14.14 7.03
CA PRO A 20 17.70 13.57 6.45
C PRO A 20 17.81 13.57 4.92
N GLN A 21 17.53 12.42 4.31
CA GLN A 21 17.66 12.19 2.87
C GLN A 21 16.29 11.88 2.25
N PRO A 22 16.07 12.15 0.94
CA PRO A 22 14.81 11.83 0.28
C PRO A 22 14.44 10.34 0.42
N LYS A 23 13.15 10.04 0.64
CA LYS A 23 12.67 8.67 0.81
C LYS A 23 13.05 7.73 -0.35
N SER A 24 13.14 8.23 -1.58
CA SER A 24 13.60 7.44 -2.73
C SER A 24 15.05 6.96 -2.57
N ALA A 25 15.97 7.86 -2.21
CA ALA A 25 17.38 7.55 -2.00
C ALA A 25 17.57 6.59 -0.80
N LEU A 26 16.86 6.83 0.30
CA LEU A 26 16.87 5.95 1.46
C LEU A 26 16.39 4.55 1.11
N ARG A 27 15.27 4.40 0.38
CA ARG A 27 14.76 3.09 -0.06
C ARG A 27 15.79 2.34 -0.90
N THR A 28 16.41 3.00 -1.87
CA THR A 28 17.42 2.38 -2.72
C THR A 28 18.59 1.90 -1.89
N HIS A 29 19.11 2.76 -0.99
CA HIS A 29 20.22 2.39 -0.12
C HIS A 29 19.90 1.17 0.75
N LEU A 30 18.76 1.17 1.45
CA LEU A 30 18.38 0.06 2.33
C LEU A 30 18.18 -1.23 1.55
N LYS A 31 17.47 -1.19 0.42
CA LYS A 31 17.24 -2.39 -0.40
C LYS A 31 18.54 -2.98 -0.93
N THR A 32 19.43 -2.14 -1.46
CA THR A 32 20.67 -2.60 -2.10
C THR A 32 21.71 -3.05 -1.08
N HIS A 33 21.89 -2.30 0.02
CA HIS A 33 23.02 -2.50 0.92
C HIS A 33 22.67 -3.18 2.23
N LEU A 34 21.41 -3.13 2.67
CA LEU A 34 21.00 -3.79 3.91
C LEU A 34 20.16 -5.03 3.66
N LEU A 35 19.15 -4.98 2.78
CA LEU A 35 18.18 -6.08 2.64
C LEU A 35 18.61 -7.15 1.64
N ALA A 36 19.14 -6.76 0.48
CA ALA A 36 19.59 -7.71 -0.54
C ALA A 36 20.70 -8.66 -0.06
N PRO A 37 21.66 -8.24 0.80
CA PRO A 37 22.69 -9.16 1.31
C PRO A 37 22.23 -10.14 2.38
N ILE A 38 21.01 -10.01 2.93
CA ILE A 38 20.56 -10.86 4.05
C ILE A 38 20.36 -12.31 3.54
N PRO A 39 21.03 -13.30 4.15
CA PRO A 39 20.82 -14.70 3.82
C PRO A 39 19.37 -15.15 4.04
N GLU A 40 18.87 -16.06 3.20
CA GLU A 40 17.50 -16.56 3.33
C GLU A 40 17.21 -17.19 4.69
N GLN A 41 18.20 -17.88 5.27
CA GLN A 41 18.08 -18.46 6.62
C GLN A 41 17.90 -17.38 7.69
N ASP A 42 18.64 -16.27 7.59
CA ASP A 42 18.51 -15.16 8.53
C ASP A 42 17.17 -14.47 8.37
N LEU A 43 16.74 -14.21 7.14
CA LEU A 43 15.40 -13.68 6.83
C LEU A 43 14.31 -14.56 7.42
N ALA A 44 14.40 -15.88 7.24
CA ALA A 44 13.43 -16.83 7.78
C ALA A 44 13.40 -16.82 9.32
N SER A 45 14.57 -16.88 9.96
CA SER A 45 14.66 -16.88 11.43
C SER A 45 14.19 -15.57 12.05
N GLN A 46 14.53 -14.43 11.42
CA GLN A 46 14.08 -13.11 11.84
C GLN A 46 12.56 -12.98 11.69
N SER A 47 12.02 -13.42 10.55
CA SER A 47 10.57 -13.39 10.31
C SER A 47 9.81 -14.22 11.33
N GLN A 48 10.31 -15.42 11.67
CA GLN A 48 9.70 -16.25 12.71
C GLN A 48 9.66 -15.53 14.06
N ARG A 49 10.78 -14.94 14.51
CA ARG A 49 10.83 -14.21 15.79
C ARG A 49 9.88 -13.01 15.81
N ALA A 50 9.79 -12.26 14.71
CA ALA A 50 8.89 -11.12 14.58
C ALA A 50 7.41 -11.56 14.64
N GLN A 51 7.05 -12.64 13.92
CA GLN A 51 5.68 -13.20 13.96
C GLN A 51 5.33 -13.72 15.36
N GLN A 52 6.21 -14.48 16.00
CA GLN A 52 6.01 -14.97 17.38
C GLN A 52 5.83 -13.84 18.38
N THR A 53 6.53 -12.72 18.19
CA THR A 53 6.36 -11.52 19.01
C THR A 53 4.94 -10.97 18.93
N ILE A 54 4.37 -10.90 17.72
CA ILE A 54 2.97 -10.49 17.53
C ILE A 54 2.03 -11.48 18.21
N LEU A 55 2.18 -12.78 17.90
CA LEU A 55 1.32 -13.83 18.43
C LEU A 55 1.31 -13.88 19.96
N GLN A 56 2.47 -13.72 20.60
CA GLN A 56 2.60 -13.94 22.05
C GLN A 56 2.46 -12.66 22.88
N ARG A 57 2.84 -11.50 22.34
CA ARG A 57 3.04 -10.29 23.14
C ARG A 57 2.15 -9.12 22.78
N LEU A 58 1.48 -9.13 21.62
CA LEU A 58 0.67 -8.00 21.19
C LEU A 58 -0.80 -8.17 21.64
N PRO A 59 -1.31 -7.38 22.61
CA PRO A 59 -2.70 -7.52 23.07
C PRO A 59 -3.71 -7.23 21.96
N ALA A 60 -3.38 -6.32 21.04
CA ALA A 60 -4.22 -6.01 19.89
C ALA A 60 -4.42 -7.24 18.96
N TRP A 61 -3.44 -8.15 18.85
CA TRP A 61 -3.63 -9.41 18.11
C TRP A 61 -4.66 -10.32 18.78
N GLN A 62 -4.54 -10.46 20.11
CA GLN A 62 -5.40 -11.33 20.90
C GLN A 62 -6.87 -10.89 20.85
N GLN A 63 -7.10 -9.57 20.84
CA GLN A 63 -8.45 -8.99 20.79
C GLN A 63 -9.03 -8.90 19.38
N ALA A 64 -8.19 -8.91 18.34
CA ALA A 64 -8.64 -8.76 16.97
C ALA A 64 -9.42 -9.99 16.48
N SER A 65 -10.60 -9.75 15.91
CA SER A 65 -11.41 -10.75 15.22
C SER A 65 -11.28 -10.64 13.69
N ARG A 66 -10.99 -9.44 13.18
CA ARG A 66 -10.85 -9.15 11.75
C ARG A 66 -9.46 -8.57 11.48
N VAL A 67 -8.60 -9.33 10.82
CA VAL A 67 -7.21 -8.97 10.60
C VAL A 67 -6.88 -8.88 9.12
N SER A 68 -6.05 -7.91 8.75
CA SER A 68 -5.42 -7.87 7.42
C SER A 68 -3.96 -8.25 7.53
N ILE A 69 -3.52 -9.17 6.68
CA ILE A 69 -2.14 -9.67 6.64
C ILE A 69 -1.67 -9.65 5.19
N TYR A 70 -0.50 -9.05 4.94
CA TYR A 70 0.10 -9.09 3.61
C TYR A 70 0.65 -10.48 3.29
N LEU A 71 0.66 -10.85 2.01
CA LEU A 71 1.30 -12.08 1.55
C LEU A 71 2.70 -11.72 1.05
N SER A 72 3.71 -12.33 1.65
CA SER A 72 5.09 -11.88 1.53
C SER A 72 5.63 -12.00 0.10
N MET A 73 6.38 -10.97 -0.31
CA MET A 73 7.26 -11.08 -1.48
C MET A 73 8.35 -12.13 -1.26
N PRO A 74 8.91 -12.72 -2.33
CA PRO A 74 9.97 -13.74 -2.20
C PRO A 74 11.25 -13.26 -1.50
N SER A 75 11.55 -11.95 -1.56
CA SER A 75 12.78 -11.38 -0.99
C SER A 75 12.59 -9.96 -0.49
N GLY A 76 13.44 -9.55 0.46
CA GLY A 76 13.52 -8.17 0.98
C GLY A 76 12.34 -7.75 1.86
N GLU A 77 11.48 -8.69 2.24
CA GLU A 77 10.35 -8.49 3.14
C GLU A 77 10.27 -9.66 4.12
N ALA A 78 9.76 -9.39 5.32
CA ALA A 78 9.57 -10.43 6.31
C ALA A 78 8.39 -11.36 5.92
N ARG A 79 8.52 -12.62 6.33
CA ARG A 79 7.53 -13.69 6.08
C ARG A 79 6.34 -13.56 7.02
N THR A 80 5.14 -13.88 6.53
CA THR A 80 3.86 -13.75 7.26
C THR A 80 3.03 -15.03 7.28
N GLU A 81 3.54 -16.12 6.71
CA GLU A 81 2.81 -17.38 6.56
C GLU A 81 2.37 -17.98 7.91
N GLU A 82 3.15 -17.78 8.98
CA GLU A 82 2.80 -18.23 10.34
C GLU A 82 1.62 -17.43 10.89
N LEU A 83 1.59 -16.11 10.68
CA LEU A 83 0.46 -15.27 11.08
C LEU A 83 -0.83 -15.61 10.35
N VAL A 84 -0.75 -15.85 9.03
CA VAL A 84 -1.94 -16.24 8.24
C VAL A 84 -2.49 -17.56 8.75
N ARG A 85 -1.62 -18.56 8.98
CA ARG A 85 -2.00 -19.87 9.53
C ARG A 85 -2.62 -19.75 10.92
N ALA A 86 -1.99 -18.97 11.80
CA ALA A 86 -2.49 -18.75 13.16
C ALA A 86 -3.86 -18.05 13.15
N ALA A 87 -4.02 -16.95 12.41
CA ALA A 87 -5.28 -16.23 12.35
C ALA A 87 -6.44 -17.09 11.84
N LEU A 88 -6.22 -17.85 10.75
CA LEU A 88 -7.24 -18.77 10.22
C LEU A 88 -7.54 -19.92 11.19
N GLY A 89 -6.51 -20.46 11.87
CA GLY A 89 -6.67 -21.52 12.87
C GLY A 89 -7.37 -21.07 14.15
N GLU A 90 -7.20 -19.81 14.54
CA GLU A 90 -7.87 -19.16 15.66
C GLU A 90 -9.30 -18.69 15.32
N GLY A 91 -9.75 -18.88 14.07
CA GLY A 91 -11.09 -18.49 13.63
C GLY A 91 -11.26 -16.99 13.36
N LYS A 92 -10.16 -16.23 13.24
CA LYS A 92 -10.22 -14.82 12.83
C LYS A 92 -10.63 -14.71 11.36
N VAL A 93 -11.32 -13.63 11.01
CA VAL A 93 -11.59 -13.28 9.61
C VAL A 93 -10.33 -12.62 9.03
N VAL A 94 -9.73 -13.27 8.03
CA VAL A 94 -8.47 -12.81 7.42
C VAL A 94 -8.72 -12.12 6.09
N PHE A 95 -8.13 -10.95 5.93
CA PHE A 95 -8.11 -10.17 4.69
C PHE A 95 -6.69 -10.06 4.15
N VAL A 96 -6.56 -10.06 2.82
CA VAL A 96 -5.27 -9.92 2.13
C VAL A 96 -5.35 -8.79 1.10
N PRO A 97 -4.24 -8.07 0.85
CA PRO A 97 -4.21 -6.96 -0.09
C PRO A 97 -4.35 -7.45 -1.54
N VAL A 98 -5.23 -6.81 -2.30
CA VAL A 98 -5.44 -7.05 -3.74
C VAL A 98 -5.31 -5.72 -4.48
N LEU A 99 -4.49 -5.71 -5.53
CA LEU A 99 -4.30 -4.54 -6.38
C LEU A 99 -5.26 -4.59 -7.58
N CYS A 100 -6.12 -3.59 -7.68
CA CYS A 100 -7.18 -3.51 -8.68
C CYS A 100 -7.04 -2.23 -9.51
N ARG A 101 -7.50 -2.25 -10.76
CA ARG A 101 -7.56 -1.04 -11.58
C ARG A 101 -8.71 -0.16 -11.10
N GLN A 102 -8.48 1.14 -10.96
CA GLN A 102 -9.59 2.08 -10.90
C GLN A 102 -10.26 2.14 -12.27
N HIS A 103 -11.56 1.90 -12.31
CA HIS A 103 -12.38 2.38 -13.41
C HIS A 103 -12.49 3.89 -13.25
N ASP A 104 -12.15 4.63 -14.29
CA ASP A 104 -12.50 6.05 -14.37
C ASP A 104 -14.03 6.09 -14.37
N GLU A 105 -14.65 6.64 -13.31
CA GLU A 105 -16.05 7.03 -13.42
C GLU A 105 -16.11 8.09 -14.51
N GLU A 106 -16.68 7.73 -15.67
CA GLU A 106 -17.12 8.74 -16.62
C GLU A 106 -18.14 9.58 -15.86
N VAL A 107 -17.71 10.77 -15.43
CA VAL A 107 -18.61 11.82 -14.98
C VAL A 107 -19.55 12.05 -16.16
N GLY A 108 -20.77 11.53 -16.02
CA GLY A 108 -21.89 11.81 -16.90
C GLY A 108 -22.26 13.28 -16.77
N GLY A 109 -21.43 14.15 -17.36
CA GLY A 109 -21.76 15.52 -17.70
C GLY A 109 -22.31 15.50 -19.12
N GLY A 110 -23.62 15.61 -19.23
CA GLY A 110 -24.31 15.70 -20.50
C GLY A 110 -24.02 17.00 -21.26
N GLU A 111 -24.73 17.06 -22.39
CA GLU A 111 -24.86 18.18 -23.32
C GLU A 111 -23.81 18.23 -24.43
N GLY A 112 -24.29 17.77 -25.59
CA GLY A 112 -23.57 17.84 -26.84
C GLY A 112 -23.35 19.26 -27.31
N SER A 113 -22.28 19.44 -28.08
CA SER A 113 -22.25 20.48 -29.08
C SER A 113 -21.60 19.90 -30.32
N ALA A 114 -22.45 19.58 -31.29
CA ALA A 114 -22.06 19.29 -32.66
C ALA A 114 -21.21 20.45 -33.19
N LYS A 115 -19.93 20.20 -33.52
CA LYS A 115 -19.14 21.13 -34.33
C LYS A 115 -19.43 20.87 -35.80
N GLN A 116 -20.33 21.71 -36.29
CA GLN A 116 -20.68 21.95 -37.68
C GLN A 116 -19.42 22.23 -38.51
N ARG A 117 -19.14 21.35 -39.48
CA ARG A 117 -18.12 21.57 -40.52
C ARG A 117 -18.68 22.55 -41.54
N ALA A 118 -18.18 23.79 -41.53
CA ALA A 118 -18.40 24.72 -42.62
C ALA A 118 -17.56 24.30 -43.84
N ARG A 119 -18.25 24.02 -44.94
CA ARG A 119 -17.71 23.95 -46.30
C ARG A 119 -17.63 25.36 -46.87
N HIS A 120 -16.62 25.66 -47.69
CA HIS A 120 -16.76 26.36 -48.98
C HIS A 120 -15.46 26.35 -49.81
N PRO A 121 -15.50 26.64 -51.13
CA PRO A 121 -14.89 25.77 -52.15
C PRO A 121 -13.96 26.51 -53.15
N GLY A 122 -13.37 25.76 -54.07
CA GLY A 122 -12.63 26.21 -55.27
C GLY A 122 -11.43 25.28 -55.49
N GLY A 123 -11.31 24.46 -56.55
CA GLY A 123 -11.46 24.74 -57.98
C GLY A 123 -10.24 25.55 -58.44
N SER A 124 -9.34 25.16 -59.34
CA SER A 124 -9.24 24.13 -60.39
C SER A 124 -7.75 24.00 -60.77
N GLY A 125 -7.36 22.98 -61.54
CA GLY A 125 -6.19 23.10 -62.42
C GLY A 125 -5.32 21.85 -62.56
N ALA A 126 -5.26 21.32 -63.78
CA ALA A 126 -4.53 20.14 -64.21
C ALA A 126 -3.04 20.38 -64.46
N GLY A 127 -2.27 19.30 -64.61
CA GLY A 127 -0.97 19.32 -65.30
C GLY A 127 -0.01 18.24 -64.84
N GLY A 128 0.15 17.19 -65.64
CA GLY A 128 1.20 16.18 -65.47
C GLY A 128 2.57 16.65 -65.99
N GLY A 129 3.62 15.93 -65.61
CA GLY A 129 4.95 16.12 -66.19
C GLY A 129 6.09 15.60 -65.32
N THR A 130 6.66 14.47 -65.73
CA THR A 130 7.94 13.89 -65.30
C THR A 130 9.14 14.80 -65.63
N VAL A 131 10.15 14.92 -64.76
CA VAL A 131 11.55 14.41 -64.89
C VAL A 131 12.53 15.10 -63.91
N GLU A 132 13.37 14.24 -63.32
CA GLU A 132 14.79 14.36 -62.92
C GLU A 132 15.46 15.63 -62.32
N ALA A 133 16.34 15.27 -61.35
CA ALA A 133 17.67 15.80 -61.04
C ALA A 133 17.83 17.05 -60.15
N GLY A 134 18.75 16.92 -59.19
CA GLY A 134 19.46 18.04 -58.58
C GLY A 134 19.46 18.03 -57.05
N GLY A 135 20.55 17.57 -56.45
CA GLY A 135 20.80 17.75 -55.02
C GLY A 135 21.16 19.19 -54.69
N SER A 136 20.75 19.67 -53.51
CA SER A 136 21.54 20.55 -52.64
C SER A 136 20.83 20.62 -51.29
N GLY A 137 21.62 20.55 -50.22
CA GLY A 137 21.10 20.41 -48.87
C GLY A 137 20.39 21.66 -48.34
N THR A 138 19.42 21.43 -47.47
CA THR A 138 19.06 22.35 -46.39
C THR A 138 18.64 21.50 -45.20
N ALA A 139 19.12 21.91 -44.02
CA ALA A 139 18.87 21.27 -42.76
C ALA A 139 17.42 21.53 -42.35
N ASP A 140 16.65 20.47 -42.05
CA ASP A 140 15.33 20.61 -41.45
C ASP A 140 15.12 19.54 -40.37
N LEU A 141 15.29 20.00 -39.13
CA LEU A 141 14.41 19.76 -37.99
C LEU A 141 13.87 18.33 -37.86
N GLU A 142 14.67 17.47 -37.25
CA GLU A 142 14.15 16.25 -36.61
C GLU A 142 13.10 16.66 -35.57
N LEU A 143 11.82 16.42 -35.89
CA LEU A 143 10.73 16.41 -34.91
C LEU A 143 11.06 15.33 -33.88
N GLU A 144 11.70 15.75 -32.79
CA GLU A 144 11.88 14.93 -31.60
C GLU A 144 10.49 14.58 -31.06
N GLN A 145 10.05 13.35 -31.39
CA GLN A 145 8.84 12.79 -30.85
C GLN A 145 9.02 12.64 -29.35
N GLN A 146 8.47 13.60 -28.60
CA GLN A 146 8.39 13.52 -27.15
C GLN A 146 7.80 12.17 -26.75
N PRO A 147 8.45 11.41 -25.85
CA PRO A 147 7.97 10.10 -25.46
C PRO A 147 6.59 10.26 -24.83
N LYS A 148 5.57 9.64 -25.45
CA LYS A 148 4.21 9.57 -24.93
C LYS A 148 4.27 9.12 -23.47
N LYS A 149 3.99 10.03 -22.52
CA LYS A 149 3.93 9.72 -21.09
C LYS A 149 3.02 8.49 -20.94
N LYS A 150 3.59 7.34 -20.58
CA LYS A 150 2.81 6.13 -20.27
C LYS A 150 1.77 6.54 -19.23
N LYS A 151 0.47 6.48 -19.57
CA LYS A 151 -0.62 6.67 -18.60
C LYS A 151 -0.29 5.79 -17.40
N LYS A 152 -0.02 6.39 -16.23
CA LYS A 152 0.15 5.64 -14.98
C LYS A 152 -1.14 4.84 -14.82
N ARG A 153 -1.04 3.51 -14.81
CA ARG A 153 -2.17 2.66 -14.45
C ARG A 153 -2.58 3.05 -13.03
N ASN A 154 -3.75 3.64 -12.89
CA ASN A 154 -4.28 4.04 -11.59
C ASN A 154 -4.72 2.76 -10.86
N MET A 155 -3.80 2.18 -10.10
CA MET A 155 -4.01 0.97 -9.31
C MET A 155 -4.43 1.40 -7.90
N ARG A 156 -5.44 0.75 -7.32
CA ARG A 156 -5.84 0.89 -5.93
C ARG A 156 -5.66 -0.44 -5.20
N MET A 157 -5.43 -0.39 -3.90
CA MET A 157 -5.41 -1.58 -3.05
C MET A 157 -6.75 -1.72 -2.31
N GLU A 158 -7.31 -2.92 -2.31
CA GLU A 158 -8.41 -3.31 -1.43
C GLU A 158 -7.96 -4.49 -0.56
N MET A 159 -8.66 -4.72 0.55
CA MET A 159 -8.41 -5.86 1.41
C MET A 159 -9.58 -6.83 1.26
N LEU A 160 -9.35 -7.99 0.67
CA LEU A 160 -10.38 -8.98 0.38
C LEU A 160 -10.20 -10.24 1.23
N ARG A 161 -11.31 -10.85 1.60
CA ARG A 161 -11.32 -12.02 2.48
C ARG A 161 -10.63 -13.24 1.86
N LEU A 162 -9.78 -13.85 2.67
CA LEU A 162 -9.21 -15.18 2.48
C LEU A 162 -10.06 -16.17 3.30
N HIS A 163 -10.61 -17.20 2.65
CA HIS A 163 -11.66 -18.02 3.24
C HIS A 163 -11.13 -19.14 4.12
N SER A 164 -9.98 -19.72 3.79
CA SER A 164 -9.50 -20.92 4.49
C SER A 164 -8.01 -21.13 4.35
N LEU A 165 -7.48 -21.99 5.22
CA LEU A 165 -6.09 -22.44 5.15
C LEU A 165 -5.82 -23.21 3.85
N GLN A 166 -6.76 -24.03 3.39
CA GLN A 166 -6.64 -24.76 2.13
C GLN A 166 -6.57 -23.81 0.93
N GLU A 167 -7.33 -22.71 0.94
CA GLU A 167 -7.24 -21.67 -0.09
C GLU A 167 -5.86 -21.00 -0.07
N PHE A 168 -5.37 -20.63 1.10
CA PHE A 168 -4.05 -20.02 1.28
C PHE A 168 -2.92 -20.89 0.71
N GLU A 169 -2.94 -22.19 0.99
CA GLU A 169 -1.92 -23.14 0.52
C GLU A 169 -1.95 -23.39 -0.99
N ARG A 170 -3.06 -23.06 -1.65
CA ARG A 170 -3.26 -23.23 -3.09
C ARG A 170 -3.02 -21.96 -3.90
N LEU A 171 -2.69 -20.84 -3.25
CA LEU A 171 -2.47 -19.58 -3.95
C LEU A 171 -1.28 -19.69 -4.92
N GLU A 172 -1.52 -19.29 -6.16
CA GLU A 172 -0.47 -19.15 -7.15
C GLU A 172 0.26 -17.82 -6.99
N ARG A 173 1.53 -17.80 -7.38
CA ARG A 173 2.35 -16.60 -7.33
C ARG A 173 2.06 -15.73 -8.55
N ASP A 174 1.87 -14.44 -8.34
CA ASP A 174 1.72 -13.46 -9.41
C ASP A 174 3.07 -13.09 -10.07
N SER A 175 3.05 -12.09 -10.96
CA SER A 175 4.25 -11.60 -11.65
C SER A 175 5.34 -11.03 -10.72
N TRP A 176 5.00 -10.72 -9.47
CA TRP A 176 5.92 -10.24 -8.44
C TRP A 176 6.38 -11.38 -7.51
N GLY A 177 5.91 -12.61 -7.76
CA GLY A 177 6.17 -13.77 -6.92
C GLY A 177 5.32 -13.81 -5.65
N ILE A 178 4.31 -12.94 -5.51
CA ILE A 178 3.46 -12.86 -4.32
C ILE A 178 2.31 -13.87 -4.46
N PRO A 179 2.04 -14.73 -3.47
CA PRO A 179 0.83 -15.56 -3.47
C PRO A 179 -0.39 -14.65 -3.56
N SER A 180 -1.24 -14.85 -4.57
CA SER A 180 -2.31 -13.90 -4.90
C SER A 180 -3.64 -14.60 -5.17
N LEU A 181 -4.73 -13.95 -4.76
CA LEU A 181 -6.09 -14.41 -5.06
C LEU A 181 -6.32 -14.40 -6.57
N SER A 182 -6.95 -15.45 -7.10
CA SER A 182 -7.23 -15.52 -8.53
C SER A 182 -8.27 -14.46 -8.94
N PRO A 183 -8.12 -13.81 -10.12
CA PRO A 183 -9.06 -12.78 -10.58
C PRO A 183 -10.53 -13.23 -10.62
N ALA A 184 -10.76 -14.50 -11.00
CA ALA A 184 -12.10 -15.08 -11.09
C ALA A 184 -12.80 -15.19 -9.72
N SER A 185 -12.04 -15.25 -8.63
CA SER A 185 -12.57 -15.38 -7.28
C SER A 185 -12.89 -14.05 -6.60
N LEU A 186 -12.49 -12.91 -7.18
CA LEU A 186 -12.51 -11.63 -6.46
C LEU A 186 -13.93 -11.11 -6.23
N ALA A 187 -14.83 -11.19 -7.23
CA ALA A 187 -16.12 -10.52 -7.20
C ALA A 187 -17.03 -10.91 -6.02
N GLY A 188 -16.96 -12.17 -5.56
CA GLY A 188 -17.77 -12.68 -4.46
C GLY A 188 -17.15 -12.53 -3.07
N ARG A 189 -15.93 -12.00 -2.97
CA ARG A 189 -15.22 -11.91 -1.69
C ARG A 189 -15.66 -10.70 -0.90
N GLU A 190 -15.86 -10.90 0.39
CA GLU A 190 -16.05 -9.80 1.33
C GLU A 190 -14.90 -8.79 1.24
N ASN A 191 -15.24 -7.50 1.12
CA ASN A 191 -14.30 -6.39 1.16
C ASN A 191 -14.27 -5.82 2.57
N ALA A 192 -13.06 -5.56 3.10
CA ALA A 192 -12.88 -5.03 4.45
C ALA A 192 -13.57 -3.66 4.67
N ARG A 193 -13.76 -2.87 3.61
CA ARG A 193 -14.50 -1.59 3.65
C ARG A 193 -16.03 -1.76 3.53
N GLY A 194 -16.50 -2.99 3.45
CA GLY A 194 -17.90 -3.37 3.23
C GLY A 194 -18.20 -3.74 1.78
N GLY A 195 -19.25 -4.53 1.59
CA GLY A 195 -19.64 -5.06 0.29
C GLY A 195 -18.80 -6.25 -0.17
N VAL A 196 -18.88 -6.55 -1.47
CA VAL A 196 -18.19 -7.66 -2.11
C VAL A 196 -17.33 -7.17 -3.28
N GLY A 197 -16.24 -7.89 -3.51
CA GLY A 197 -15.29 -7.64 -4.57
C GLY A 197 -14.46 -6.37 -4.40
N PRO A 198 -13.52 -6.15 -5.34
CA PRO A 198 -12.71 -4.93 -5.40
C PRO A 198 -13.52 -3.64 -5.46
N GLU A 199 -14.68 -3.69 -6.09
CA GLU A 199 -15.56 -2.54 -6.28
C GLU A 199 -16.36 -2.22 -5.01
N GLY A 200 -16.44 -3.14 -4.05
CA GLY A 200 -17.21 -2.97 -2.82
C GLY A 200 -18.71 -2.90 -3.08
N LEU A 201 -19.20 -3.68 -4.05
CA LEU A 201 -20.61 -3.72 -4.42
C LEU A 201 -21.46 -4.20 -3.24
N PRO A 202 -22.73 -3.77 -3.11
CA PRO A 202 -23.64 -4.31 -2.11
C PRO A 202 -23.65 -5.83 -2.19
N SER A 203 -23.59 -6.51 -1.04
CA SER A 203 -23.73 -7.97 -1.02
C SER A 203 -25.11 -8.31 -1.61
N PRO A 204 -25.20 -9.24 -2.59
CA PRO A 204 -26.49 -9.71 -3.06
C PRO A 204 -27.20 -10.37 -1.88
N SER A 205 -28.25 -9.74 -1.35
CA SER A 205 -28.97 -10.20 -0.17
C SER A 205 -29.48 -11.64 -0.36
N PRO A 206 -29.51 -12.50 0.68
CA PRO A 206 -30.35 -13.69 0.66
C PRO A 206 -31.83 -13.27 0.60
N PRO A 207 -32.75 -14.11 0.10
CA PRO A 207 -34.17 -13.77 0.05
C PRO A 207 -34.67 -13.48 1.46
N VAL A 208 -35.28 -12.30 1.63
CA VAL A 208 -35.95 -11.88 2.85
C VAL A 208 -37.12 -12.85 3.09
N GLU A 209 -37.04 -13.65 4.15
CA GLU A 209 -38.25 -14.25 4.71
C GLU A 209 -39.07 -13.12 5.35
N GLN A 210 -40.24 -12.93 4.77
CA GLN A 210 -41.21 -11.92 5.13
C GLN A 210 -41.91 -12.38 6.41
N GLU A 211 -41.49 -11.90 7.58
CA GLU A 211 -42.33 -11.93 8.77
C GLU A 211 -42.67 -10.50 9.18
N GLY A 212 -43.97 -10.21 9.12
CA GLY A 212 -44.53 -8.88 9.32
C GLY A 212 -44.54 -8.43 10.76
N SER A 213 -44.38 -7.12 10.94
CA SER A 213 -44.86 -6.38 12.10
C SER A 213 -44.81 -4.90 11.74
N GLU A 214 -45.95 -4.35 11.32
CA GLU A 214 -46.15 -2.91 11.14
C GLU A 214 -46.06 -2.23 12.52
N GLY A 215 -45.05 -1.38 12.69
CA GLY A 215 -44.93 -0.48 13.83
C GLY A 215 -44.55 0.90 13.33
N GLU A 216 -45.49 1.84 13.44
CA GLU A 216 -45.33 3.25 13.10
C GLU A 216 -44.14 3.86 13.86
N VAL A 217 -43.30 4.64 13.17
CA VAL A 217 -42.25 5.45 13.81
C VAL A 217 -42.49 6.92 13.50
N GLU A 218 -42.85 7.67 14.53
CA GLU A 218 -42.93 9.13 14.52
C GLU A 218 -41.55 9.76 14.29
N SER A 219 -41.57 10.85 13.52
CA SER A 219 -40.43 11.69 13.17
C SER A 219 -39.93 12.49 14.38
N GLY A 220 -38.65 12.35 14.72
CA GLY A 220 -37.99 13.14 15.75
C GLY A 220 -36.46 13.15 15.66
N GLY A 221 -35.92 14.18 15.01
CA GLY A 221 -34.72 14.93 15.43
C GLY A 221 -33.33 14.27 15.56
N GLN A 222 -32.37 14.92 14.86
CA GLN A 222 -31.00 15.27 15.32
C GLN A 222 -29.84 14.28 15.10
N GLY A 223 -28.78 14.80 14.45
CA GLY A 223 -27.39 14.38 14.61
C GLY A 223 -26.91 13.27 13.68
N ALA A 224 -26.30 13.64 12.55
CA ALA A 224 -25.50 12.72 11.74
C ALA A 224 -24.17 12.42 12.45
N GLU A 225 -24.20 11.61 13.50
CA GLU A 225 -23.01 10.86 13.93
C GLU A 225 -22.93 9.60 13.07
N GLY A 226 -21.81 9.41 12.37
CA GLY A 226 -21.60 8.28 11.48
C GLY A 226 -21.80 6.97 12.22
N ASN A 227 -22.89 6.28 11.91
CA ASN A 227 -23.26 5.04 12.59
C ASN A 227 -22.23 3.96 12.20
N VAL A 228 -21.30 3.63 13.09
CA VAL A 228 -20.34 2.53 12.91
C VAL A 228 -21.17 1.25 12.80
N VAL A 229 -21.22 0.67 11.60
CA VAL A 229 -21.96 -0.56 11.37
C VAL A 229 -21.13 -1.72 11.92
N ASP A 230 -21.72 -2.47 12.86
CA ASP A 230 -21.08 -3.64 13.45
C ASP A 230 -20.72 -4.65 12.35
N GLY A 231 -19.48 -5.16 12.37
CA GLY A 231 -18.94 -6.06 11.33
C GLY A 231 -18.27 -5.40 10.11
N LEU A 232 -18.21 -4.07 10.01
CA LEU A 232 -17.40 -3.38 8.99
C LEU A 232 -16.00 -3.01 9.50
N GLY A 233 -15.00 -3.06 8.60
CA GLY A 233 -13.63 -2.65 8.91
C GLY A 233 -12.70 -3.78 9.35
N LEU A 234 -11.59 -3.37 9.97
CA LEU A 234 -10.49 -4.21 10.43
C LEU A 234 -10.13 -3.81 11.85
N ASP A 235 -9.79 -4.78 12.69
CA ASP A 235 -9.31 -4.55 14.04
C ASP A 235 -7.80 -4.33 14.05
N LEU A 236 -7.07 -5.09 13.22
CA LEU A 236 -5.62 -5.04 13.11
C LEU A 236 -5.15 -5.20 11.65
N ILE A 237 -4.13 -4.45 11.28
CA ILE A 237 -3.44 -4.57 10.00
C ILE A 237 -1.95 -4.80 10.25
N VAL A 238 -1.45 -5.94 9.78
CA VAL A 238 -0.02 -6.19 9.66
C VAL A 238 0.46 -5.48 8.40
N VAL A 239 1.28 -4.44 8.57
CA VAL A 239 1.77 -3.61 7.45
C VAL A 239 3.23 -3.94 7.12
N PRO A 240 3.57 -4.10 5.83
CA PRO A 240 4.95 -4.19 5.40
C PRO A 240 5.59 -2.80 5.30
N GLY A 241 6.92 -2.81 5.24
CA GLY A 241 7.72 -1.60 5.05
C GLY A 241 9.13 -1.94 4.59
N VAL A 242 9.75 -1.01 3.89
CA VAL A 242 11.19 -1.01 3.63
C VAL A 242 11.95 -0.58 4.89
N ALA A 243 11.37 0.35 5.66
CA ALA A 243 11.91 0.79 6.93
C ALA A 243 10.81 1.22 7.92
N PHE A 244 11.17 1.17 9.19
CA PHE A 244 10.43 1.72 10.32
C PHE A 244 11.41 2.52 11.20
N ASP A 245 10.92 3.34 12.11
CA ASP A 245 11.74 3.94 13.17
C ASP A 245 11.08 3.82 14.55
N ARG A 246 11.78 4.31 15.59
CA ARG A 246 11.29 4.26 16.97
C ARG A 246 10.19 5.28 17.28
N GLU A 247 9.89 6.19 16.37
CA GLU A 247 8.74 7.09 16.45
C GLU A 247 7.52 6.53 15.69
N MET A 248 7.59 5.25 15.30
CA MET A 248 6.57 4.53 14.53
C MET A 248 6.36 5.10 13.12
N ALA A 249 7.32 5.82 12.56
CA ALA A 249 7.30 6.18 11.15
C ALA A 249 7.45 4.91 10.31
N ARG A 250 6.78 4.89 9.15
CA ARG A 250 6.81 3.76 8.21
C ARG A 250 7.18 4.25 6.83
N MET A 251 8.11 3.57 6.18
CA MET A 251 8.45 3.82 4.78
C MET A 251 8.17 2.59 3.93
N GLY A 252 7.11 2.64 3.12
CA GLY A 252 6.77 1.58 2.15
C GLY A 252 7.62 1.62 0.87
N HIS A 253 7.21 0.88 -0.17
CA HIS A 253 7.94 0.78 -1.44
C HIS A 253 7.84 2.03 -2.34
N GLY A 254 6.98 3.00 -1.99
CA GLY A 254 6.82 4.28 -2.69
C GLY A 254 5.57 4.41 -3.57
N ALA A 255 4.75 3.36 -3.68
CA ALA A 255 3.48 3.41 -4.41
C ALA A 255 2.31 3.98 -3.59
N GLY A 256 2.45 4.11 -2.26
CA GLY A 256 1.42 4.67 -1.38
C GLY A 256 0.17 3.81 -1.21
N PHE A 257 0.21 2.52 -1.53
CA PHE A 257 -0.97 1.65 -1.47
C PHE A 257 -1.58 1.55 -0.07
N TYR A 258 -0.75 1.30 0.95
CA TYR A 258 -1.21 1.23 2.35
C TYR A 258 -1.75 2.56 2.83
N ASP A 259 -1.02 3.65 2.61
CA ASP A 259 -1.44 4.99 3.03
C ASP A 259 -2.78 5.37 2.35
N GLY A 260 -2.91 5.14 1.04
CA GLY A 260 -4.14 5.38 0.31
C GLY A 260 -5.31 4.47 0.71
N PHE A 261 -5.05 3.23 1.13
CA PHE A 261 -6.09 2.36 1.69
C PHE A 261 -6.53 2.81 3.08
N LEU A 262 -5.58 3.13 3.97
CA LEU A 262 -5.85 3.61 5.33
C LEU A 262 -6.63 4.92 5.33
N THR A 263 -6.25 5.86 4.46
CA THR A 263 -7.00 7.11 4.27
C THR A 263 -8.46 6.83 3.89
N ARG A 264 -8.72 5.93 2.94
CA ARG A 264 -10.09 5.58 2.56
C ARG A 264 -10.85 4.82 3.65
N LEU A 265 -10.18 3.91 4.35
CA LEU A 265 -10.79 3.12 5.43
C LEU A 265 -11.21 4.00 6.61
N VAL A 266 -10.37 4.95 7.01
CA VAL A 266 -10.54 5.75 8.23
C VAL A 266 -11.27 7.07 7.96
N MET A 267 -10.94 7.80 6.88
CA MET A 267 -11.52 9.12 6.65
C MET A 267 -12.93 9.09 6.08
N GLU A 268 -13.37 7.97 5.49
CA GLU A 268 -14.76 7.80 5.07
C GLU A 268 -15.71 7.54 6.27
N GLY A 269 -15.18 7.43 7.49
CA GLY A 269 -15.96 7.43 8.73
C GLY A 269 -16.82 6.18 8.96
N ARG A 270 -16.57 5.09 8.22
CA ARG A 270 -17.40 3.86 8.26
C ARG A 270 -16.99 2.86 9.33
N CYS A 271 -15.77 2.97 9.84
CA CYS A 271 -15.24 2.04 10.85
C CYS A 271 -14.18 2.72 11.73
N LYS A 272 -13.88 2.11 12.88
CA LYS A 272 -12.81 2.55 13.78
C LYS A 272 -11.44 2.39 13.11
N LYS A 273 -10.48 3.25 13.45
CA LYS A 273 -9.09 3.09 13.02
C LYS A 273 -8.56 1.72 13.50
N PRO A 274 -8.07 0.85 12.60
CA PRO A 274 -7.43 -0.40 12.98
C PRO A 274 -6.10 -0.16 13.70
N PHE A 275 -5.71 -1.10 14.55
CA PHE A 275 -4.35 -1.15 15.10
C PHE A 275 -3.36 -1.53 14.00
N LEU A 276 -2.33 -0.72 13.78
CA LEU A 276 -1.32 -0.93 12.75
C LEU A 276 -0.05 -1.50 13.37
N VAL A 277 0.35 -2.71 12.96
CA VAL A 277 1.61 -3.32 13.40
C VAL A 277 2.54 -3.52 12.21
N GLY A 278 3.72 -2.89 12.27
CA GLY A 278 4.82 -3.18 11.35
C GLY A 278 5.46 -4.52 11.68
N LEU A 279 5.75 -5.33 10.66
CA LEU A 279 6.53 -6.57 10.81
C LEU A 279 7.77 -6.46 9.93
N CYS A 280 8.96 -6.51 10.53
CA CYS A 280 10.20 -6.25 9.80
C CYS A 280 11.41 -7.03 10.33
N LEU A 281 12.44 -7.10 9.49
CA LEU A 281 13.79 -7.53 9.90
C LEU A 281 14.40 -6.48 10.84
N ALA A 282 15.41 -6.88 11.62
CA ALA A 282 16.05 -6.02 12.62
C ALA A 282 16.75 -4.81 11.98
N GLU A 283 17.30 -4.99 10.78
CA GLU A 283 18.02 -3.98 9.98
C GLU A 283 17.10 -2.90 9.42
N GLN A 284 15.78 -3.14 9.41
CA GLN A 284 14.79 -2.20 8.87
C GLN A 284 14.37 -1.13 9.87
N VAL A 285 14.83 -1.20 11.11
CA VAL A 285 14.53 -0.20 12.14
C VAL A 285 15.64 0.83 12.19
N LEU A 286 15.31 2.06 11.81
CA LEU A 286 16.22 3.19 11.77
C LEU A 286 16.15 4.02 13.05
N GLU A 287 17.13 4.89 13.21
CA GLU A 287 17.09 5.94 14.22
C GLU A 287 15.94 6.95 13.94
N PRO A 288 15.33 7.52 15.00
CA PRO A 288 14.32 8.57 14.89
C PRO A 288 14.68 9.68 13.89
N GLY A 289 13.68 10.18 13.15
CA GLY A 289 13.84 11.30 12.23
C GLY A 289 14.51 10.96 10.89
N ARG A 290 14.90 9.70 10.66
CA ARG A 290 15.45 9.25 9.36
C ARG A 290 14.38 9.05 8.30
N ILE A 291 13.15 8.73 8.71
CA ILE A 291 12.01 8.61 7.82
C ILE A 291 11.25 9.94 7.83
N LEU A 292 11.40 10.72 6.76
CA LEU A 292 10.64 11.96 6.59
C LEU A 292 9.18 11.63 6.32
N MET A 293 8.31 11.86 7.30
CA MET A 293 6.87 11.67 7.17
C MET A 293 6.21 12.87 6.47
N GLU A 294 5.27 12.59 5.59
CA GLU A 294 4.41 13.58 4.94
C GLU A 294 3.01 13.52 5.54
N GLU A 295 2.16 14.50 5.22
CA GLU A 295 0.80 14.64 5.75
C GLU A 295 -0.10 13.42 5.49
N TRP A 296 0.15 12.72 4.39
CA TRP A 296 -0.61 11.55 3.96
C TRP A 296 0.00 10.22 4.44
N ASP A 297 1.16 10.22 5.09
CA ASP A 297 1.79 9.00 5.57
C ASP A 297 1.24 8.59 6.93
N TRP A 298 0.90 7.31 7.06
CA TRP A 298 0.38 6.76 8.31
C TRP A 298 1.50 6.18 9.17
N ARG A 299 1.59 6.65 10.42
CA ARG A 299 2.38 6.01 11.48
C ARG A 299 1.74 4.68 11.88
N VAL A 300 2.58 3.73 12.25
CA VAL A 300 2.12 2.49 12.89
C VAL A 300 1.88 2.71 14.38
N ASP A 301 1.24 1.76 15.05
CA ASP A 301 1.02 1.78 16.50
C ASP A 301 2.05 0.88 17.22
N ALA A 302 2.60 -0.14 16.53
CA ALA A 302 3.71 -0.97 17.01
C ALA A 302 4.60 -1.50 15.87
N VAL A 303 5.81 -1.96 16.20
CA VAL A 303 6.74 -2.64 15.27
C VAL A 303 7.28 -3.92 15.90
N ALA A 304 6.95 -5.08 15.33
CA ALA A 304 7.54 -6.36 15.68
C ALA A 304 8.79 -6.62 14.82
N ARG A 305 9.92 -6.87 15.49
CA ARG A 305 11.24 -6.89 14.88
C ARG A 305 11.83 -8.29 14.79
N GLY A 306 12.72 -8.48 13.82
CA GLY A 306 13.47 -9.71 13.59
C GLY A 306 14.38 -10.16 14.74
N ASP A 307 14.62 -9.33 15.75
CA ASP A 307 15.34 -9.67 16.98
C ASP A 307 14.40 -10.08 18.14
N GLY A 308 13.09 -10.20 17.89
CA GLY A 308 12.09 -10.61 18.88
C GLY A 308 11.60 -9.47 19.81
N ARG A 309 11.94 -8.22 19.49
CA ARG A 309 11.45 -7.05 20.22
C ARG A 309 10.14 -6.51 19.63
N LEU A 310 9.29 -5.98 20.50
CA LEU A 310 8.08 -5.25 20.13
C LEU A 310 8.25 -3.79 20.52
N LEU A 311 8.38 -2.91 19.54
CA LEU A 311 8.40 -1.47 19.77
C LEU A 311 6.96 -0.94 19.82
N THR A 312 6.67 -0.06 20.77
CA THR A 312 5.38 0.64 20.91
C THR A 312 5.63 2.12 21.18
N THR A 313 4.60 2.95 20.99
CA THR A 313 4.65 4.41 21.27
C THR A 313 5.08 4.74 22.70
N ASP A 314 4.81 3.83 23.65
CA ASP A 314 5.08 4.03 25.07
C ASP A 314 6.47 3.51 25.48
N GLY A 315 7.31 3.12 24.49
CA GLY A 315 8.68 2.68 24.73
C GLY A 315 8.82 1.23 25.19
N GLY A 316 7.90 0.33 24.79
CA GLY A 316 7.91 -1.08 25.17
C GLY A 316 9.29 -1.75 25.04
N THR A 317 9.82 -2.21 26.18
CA THR A 317 11.05 -3.01 26.33
C THR A 317 10.80 -4.49 26.12
#